data_AF-A0A401QRS2-F1
#
_entry.id   AF-A0A401QRS2-F1
#
_cell.length_a   1.000
_cell.length_b   1.000
_cell.length_c   1.000
_cell.angle_alpha   90.00
_cell.angle_beta   90.00
_cell.angle_gamma   90.00
#
_symmetry.space_group_name_H-M   'P 1'
#
loop_
_entity.id
_entity.type
_entity.pdbx_description
1 polymer ?
#
loop_
_entity_poly.entity_id
_entity_poly.type
_entity_poly.pdbx_seq_one_letter_code
_entity_poly.pdbx_strand_id
1 'polypeptide(L)'
;MTMSRADRLADRLSKRGSGSEGDDGRADPPAEAAPEDADQPDTKPGPEEEPEDVRGKFQAYVLRSVQDEAKAIVYWTNNRPGGYASLTELAEHALQREIERMRAEFNGGQPFPPMPPDQKLTTRPPRRGRR
;
A
#
# COMPACT_ATOMS: atom_id res chain seq x y z
N MET A 1 14.69 -14.66 -42.00
CA MET A 1 13.22 -14.84 -42.09
C MET A 1 12.64 -14.69 -40.69
N THR A 2 12.15 -13.51 -40.34
CA THR A 2 11.56 -13.22 -39.00
C THR A 2 10.08 -12.94 -39.20
N MET A 3 9.24 -13.88 -38.74
CA MET A 3 7.80 -13.84 -38.93
C MET A 3 7.11 -12.73 -38.14
N SER A 4 6.06 -12.20 -38.74
CA SER A 4 5.31 -11.01 -38.33
C SER A 4 4.46 -11.27 -37.07
N ARG A 5 4.27 -10.22 -36.27
CA ARG A 5 3.52 -10.21 -35.00
C ARG A 5 2.01 -10.49 -35.16
N ALA A 6 1.52 -10.54 -36.40
CA ALA A 6 0.13 -10.82 -36.73
C ALA A 6 -0.30 -12.28 -36.53
N ASP A 7 0.65 -13.25 -36.50
CA ASP A 7 0.32 -14.68 -36.40
C ASP A 7 0.03 -15.18 -34.97
N ARG A 8 0.33 -14.40 -33.91
CA ARG A 8 0.13 -14.86 -32.51
C ARG A 8 -1.29 -14.68 -31.97
N LEU A 9 -2.22 -14.15 -32.77
CA LEU A 9 -3.57 -13.80 -32.32
C LEU A 9 -4.63 -14.88 -32.59
N ALA A 10 -4.30 -16.00 -33.26
CA ALA A 10 -5.27 -17.03 -33.60
C ALA A 10 -5.37 -18.21 -32.61
N ASP A 11 -4.42 -18.38 -31.68
CA ASP A 11 -4.30 -19.63 -30.90
C ASP A 11 -5.05 -19.63 -29.55
N ARG A 12 -5.68 -18.52 -29.16
CA ARG A 12 -6.29 -18.37 -27.82
C ARG A 12 -7.80 -18.60 -27.77
N LEU A 13 -8.42 -19.12 -28.84
CA LEU A 13 -9.86 -19.36 -28.90
C LEU A 13 -10.29 -20.85 -28.88
N SER A 14 -9.37 -21.82 -28.78
CA SER A 14 -9.71 -23.26 -28.90
C SER A 14 -9.75 -24.06 -27.59
N LYS A 15 -9.86 -23.43 -26.42
CA LYS A 15 -9.89 -24.18 -25.14
C LYS A 15 -10.93 -23.66 -24.16
N ARG A 16 -12.21 -23.80 -24.51
CA ARG A 16 -13.28 -23.80 -23.51
C ARG A 16 -14.54 -24.54 -24.00
N GLY A 17 -14.76 -25.73 -23.43
CA GLY A 17 -16.08 -26.29 -23.14
C GLY A 17 -16.77 -27.09 -24.24
N SER A 18 -16.62 -28.42 -24.22
CA SER A 18 -17.60 -29.36 -24.79
C SER A 18 -17.41 -30.75 -24.15
N GLY A 19 -18.51 -31.34 -23.66
CA GLY A 19 -18.63 -32.66 -23.04
C GLY A 19 -18.67 -32.58 -21.50
N SER A 20 -19.65 -33.11 -20.77
CA SER A 20 -20.51 -34.27 -21.00
C SER A 20 -21.69 -34.27 -20.02
N GLU A 21 -22.77 -34.95 -20.44
CA GLU A 21 -24.00 -35.41 -19.75
C GLU A 21 -23.92 -35.66 -18.22
N GLY A 22 -24.96 -35.41 -17.39
CA GLY A 22 -26.28 -36.07 -17.32
C GLY A 22 -26.36 -36.83 -15.98
N ASP A 23 -26.96 -36.24 -14.94
CA ASP A 23 -28.25 -36.57 -14.30
C ASP A 23 -28.54 -38.05 -13.93
N ASP A 24 -29.22 -38.20 -12.79
CA ASP A 24 -29.88 -39.37 -12.21
C ASP A 24 -29.09 -40.34 -11.30
N GLY A 25 -29.40 -40.29 -10.00
CA GLY A 25 -29.69 -41.53 -9.27
C GLY A 25 -29.19 -41.69 -7.82
N ARG A 26 -30.00 -41.20 -6.86
CA ARG A 26 -30.34 -41.82 -5.56
C ARG A 26 -29.33 -41.88 -4.39
N ALA A 27 -29.83 -41.29 -3.28
CA ALA A 27 -29.85 -41.73 -1.87
C ALA A 27 -28.73 -41.24 -0.91
N ASP A 28 -29.10 -40.31 -0.03
CA ASP A 28 -28.55 -40.11 1.32
C ASP A 28 -29.27 -41.04 2.33
N PRO A 29 -28.78 -41.23 3.59
CA PRO A 29 -27.41 -41.35 4.10
C PRO A 29 -27.28 -42.61 5.03
N PRO A 30 -26.17 -42.80 5.77
CA PRO A 30 -26.37 -42.73 7.22
C PRO A 30 -25.29 -41.92 7.96
N ALA A 31 -25.74 -41.28 9.03
CA ALA A 31 -24.92 -40.60 10.02
C ALA A 31 -24.07 -41.61 10.81
N GLU A 32 -22.76 -41.38 10.87
CA GLU A 32 -21.89 -42.04 11.84
C GLU A 32 -20.88 -41.03 12.41
N ALA A 33 -21.14 -40.67 13.67
CA ALA A 33 -20.22 -40.32 14.75
C ALA A 33 -19.00 -39.43 14.48
N ALA A 34 -19.00 -38.24 15.08
CA ALA A 34 -17.78 -37.59 15.55
C ALA A 34 -17.05 -38.48 16.59
N PRO A 35 -15.73 -38.34 16.71
CA PRO A 35 -15.22 -37.92 18.01
C PRO A 35 -14.23 -36.75 17.94
N GLU A 36 -14.27 -36.00 19.02
CA GLU A 36 -13.35 -34.94 19.44
C GLU A 36 -11.95 -35.48 19.75
N ASP A 37 -11.01 -34.54 19.91
CA ASP A 37 -9.65 -34.66 20.45
C ASP A 37 -8.53 -35.19 19.55
N ALA A 38 -7.75 -34.25 18.98
CA ALA A 38 -6.30 -34.23 19.12
C ALA A 38 -5.72 -32.89 18.64
N ASP A 39 -5.38 -32.04 19.61
CA ASP A 39 -4.08 -31.37 19.66
C ASP A 39 -3.67 -30.56 18.41
N GLN A 40 -4.21 -29.34 18.26
CA GLN A 40 -3.56 -28.34 17.40
C GLN A 40 -2.32 -27.83 18.15
N PRO A 41 -1.09 -28.14 17.69
CA PRO A 41 0.11 -27.68 18.35
C PRO A 41 0.18 -26.15 18.29
N ASP A 42 0.45 -25.56 19.46
CA ASP A 42 0.85 -24.17 19.68
C ASP A 42 1.58 -23.56 18.47
N THR A 43 0.87 -22.75 17.70
CA THR A 43 1.49 -21.86 16.73
C THR A 43 2.30 -20.83 17.53
N LYS A 44 3.59 -21.11 17.71
CA LYS A 44 4.58 -20.13 18.19
C LYS A 44 4.33 -18.78 17.50
N PRO A 45 4.32 -17.65 18.21
CA PRO A 45 4.33 -16.35 17.55
C PRO A 45 5.62 -16.26 16.72
N GLY A 46 5.45 -16.31 15.40
CA GLY A 46 6.50 -16.06 14.43
C GLY A 46 7.05 -14.63 14.56
N PRO A 47 8.25 -14.38 14.02
CA PRO A 47 8.99 -13.15 14.26
C PRO A 47 8.14 -11.94 13.91
N GLU A 48 8.19 -10.92 14.78
CA GLU A 48 7.60 -9.60 14.55
C GLU A 48 7.90 -9.17 13.12
N GLU A 49 6.88 -9.20 12.26
CA GLU A 49 6.93 -8.64 10.93
C GLU A 49 7.21 -7.15 11.12
N GLU A 50 8.46 -6.73 10.91
CA GLU A 50 8.73 -5.33 10.63
C GLU A 50 7.78 -4.94 9.50
N PRO A 51 6.87 -3.98 9.71
CA PRO A 51 5.89 -3.68 8.70
C PRO A 51 6.65 -3.32 7.43
N GLU A 52 6.43 -4.07 6.35
CA GLU A 52 6.92 -3.68 5.04
C GLU A 52 6.60 -2.19 4.84
N ASP A 53 7.48 -1.43 4.18
CA ASP A 53 7.25 -0.03 3.82
C ASP A 53 6.08 0.06 2.82
N VAL A 54 4.86 -0.20 3.30
CA VAL A 54 3.64 -0.21 2.52
C VAL A 54 3.23 1.23 2.34
N ARG A 55 3.12 1.64 1.08
CA ARG A 55 2.75 3.01 0.74
C ARG A 55 1.38 3.37 1.30
N GLY A 56 1.36 4.28 2.26
CA GLY A 56 0.13 4.83 2.85
C GLY A 56 -0.43 6.01 2.05
N LYS A 57 -1.75 6.23 2.13
CA LYS A 57 -2.40 7.42 1.59
C LYS A 57 -2.16 8.62 2.52
N PHE A 58 -1.56 9.68 2.00
CA PHE A 58 -1.37 10.95 2.69
C PHE A 58 -2.24 12.05 2.08
N GLN A 59 -2.98 12.79 2.91
CA GLN A 59 -3.80 13.94 2.49
C GLN A 59 -3.56 15.12 3.43
N ALA A 60 -3.25 16.29 2.87
CA ALA A 60 -3.03 17.52 3.62
C ALA A 60 -3.56 18.73 2.84
N TYR A 61 -3.93 19.77 3.58
CA TYR A 61 -4.25 21.08 3.00
C TYR A 61 -2.97 21.90 2.85
N VAL A 62 -2.74 22.45 1.66
CA VAL A 62 -1.60 23.31 1.34
C VAL A 62 -2.09 24.59 0.67
N LEU A 63 -1.27 25.64 0.69
CA LEU A 63 -1.57 26.87 -0.05
C LEU A 63 -1.68 26.58 -1.54
N ARG A 64 -2.64 27.23 -2.21
CA ARG A 64 -2.88 27.01 -3.64
C ARG A 64 -1.66 27.38 -4.49
N SER A 65 -0.98 28.48 -4.15
CA SER A 65 0.25 28.91 -4.83
C SER A 65 1.33 27.83 -4.79
N VAL A 66 1.56 27.23 -3.62
CA VAL A 66 2.52 26.13 -3.44
C VAL A 66 2.13 24.91 -4.26
N GLN A 67 0.84 24.56 -4.29
CA GLN A 67 0.36 23.44 -5.08
C GLN A 67 0.58 23.65 -6.59
N ASP A 68 0.30 24.85 -7.09
CA ASP A 68 0.43 25.17 -8.51
C ASP A 68 1.92 25.22 -8.94
N GLU A 69 2.79 25.75 -8.08
CA GLU A 69 4.24 25.74 -8.30
C GLU A 69 4.81 24.32 -8.27
N ALA A 70 4.39 23.47 -7.31
CA ALA A 70 4.80 22.08 -7.26
C ALA A 70 4.42 21.30 -8.53
N LYS A 71 3.21 21.55 -9.07
CA LYS A 71 2.78 20.97 -10.36
C LYS A 71 3.66 21.43 -11.50
N ALA A 72 4.00 22.72 -11.55
CA ALA A 72 4.86 23.26 -12.59
C ALA A 72 6.27 22.64 -12.52
N ILE A 73 6.85 22.51 -11.33
CA ILE A 73 8.15 21.85 -11.12
C ILE A 73 8.13 20.44 -11.67
N VAL A 74 7.14 19.61 -11.28
CA VAL A 74 7.03 18.24 -11.79
C VAL A 74 6.85 18.25 -13.30
N TYR A 75 5.97 19.08 -13.85
CA TYR A 75 5.78 19.16 -15.29
C TYR A 75 7.07 19.45 -16.06
N TRP A 76 7.87 20.41 -15.61
CA TRP A 76 9.09 20.83 -16.29
C TRP A 76 10.31 19.93 -16.03
N THR A 77 10.30 19.19 -14.93
CA THR A 77 11.43 18.33 -14.53
C THR A 77 11.17 16.85 -14.80
N ASN A 78 9.94 16.44 -15.08
CA ASN A 78 9.61 15.07 -15.44
C ASN A 78 10.42 14.63 -16.67
N ASN A 79 11.04 13.45 -16.61
CA ASN A 79 12.00 12.90 -17.59
C ASN A 79 13.35 13.63 -17.71
N ARG A 80 13.71 14.50 -16.77
CA ARG A 80 15.08 15.05 -16.67
C ARG A 80 15.88 14.34 -15.57
N PRO A 81 17.20 14.15 -15.75
CA PRO A 81 18.06 13.70 -14.67
C PRO A 81 17.93 14.62 -13.44
N GLY A 82 17.66 14.03 -12.27
CA GLY A 82 17.46 14.78 -11.03
C GLY A 82 16.11 15.51 -10.90
N GLY A 83 15.19 15.29 -11.85
CA GLY A 83 13.81 15.76 -11.75
C GLY A 83 12.89 14.80 -11.00
N TYR A 84 11.63 15.20 -10.84
CA TYR A 84 10.60 14.37 -10.20
C TYR A 84 9.61 13.85 -11.24
N ALA A 85 9.28 12.56 -11.18
CA ALA A 85 8.31 11.94 -12.08
C ALA A 85 6.86 12.22 -11.66
N SER A 86 6.63 12.53 -10.38
CA SER A 86 5.28 12.80 -9.86
C SER A 86 5.27 13.78 -8.67
N LEU A 87 4.08 14.31 -8.37
CA LEU A 87 3.86 15.12 -7.16
C LEU A 87 4.10 14.30 -5.88
N THR A 88 3.77 13.01 -5.89
CA THR A 88 3.96 12.14 -4.73
C THR A 88 5.43 11.96 -4.43
N GLU A 89 6.25 11.71 -5.45
CA GLU A 89 7.70 11.58 -5.31
C GLU A 89 8.33 12.90 -4.84
N LEU A 90 7.92 14.04 -5.40
CA LEU A 90 8.35 15.36 -4.93
C LEU A 90 8.00 15.57 -3.44
N ALA A 91 6.78 15.24 -3.05
CA ALA A 91 6.33 15.39 -1.67
C ALA A 91 7.07 14.46 -0.70
N GLU A 92 7.32 13.22 -1.11
CA GLU A 92 8.03 12.21 -0.33
C GLU A 92 9.48 12.63 -0.06
N HIS A 93 10.22 13.03 -1.11
CA HIS A 93 11.57 13.57 -0.97
C HIS A 93 11.63 14.85 -0.13
N ALA A 94 10.66 15.76 -0.32
CA ALA A 94 10.59 16.99 0.48
C ALA A 94 10.37 16.69 1.97
N LEU A 95 9.52 15.72 2.29
CA LEU A 95 9.26 15.27 3.66
C LEU A 95 10.47 14.55 4.26
N GLN A 96 11.14 13.67 3.52
CA GLN A 96 12.35 12.98 3.99
C GLN A 96 13.45 13.97 4.36
N ARG A 97 13.73 14.95 3.49
CA ARG A 97 14.72 16.00 3.76
C ARG A 97 14.35 16.81 5.02
N GLU A 98 13.08 17.11 5.20
CA GLU A 98 12.61 17.84 6.36
C GLU A 98 12.75 17.01 7.64
N ILE A 99 12.40 15.73 7.59
CA ILE A 99 12.56 14.79 8.71
C ILE A 99 14.03 14.68 9.12
N GLU A 100 14.96 14.55 8.16
CA GLU A 100 16.39 14.54 8.44
C GLU A 100 16.85 15.83 9.11
N ARG A 101 16.40 17.00 8.62
CA ARG A 101 16.69 18.28 9.28
C ARG A 101 16.17 18.30 10.71
N MET A 102 14.94 17.84 10.93
CA MET A 102 14.31 17.81 12.26
C MET A 102 15.02 16.84 13.21
N ARG A 103 15.47 15.68 12.72
CA ARG A 103 16.27 14.74 13.51
C ARG A 103 17.58 15.40 13.95
N ALA A 104 18.29 16.05 13.03
CA ALA A 104 19.53 16.75 13.33
C ALA A 104 19.32 17.90 14.33
N GLU A 105 18.28 18.70 14.14
CA GLU A 105 18.00 19.91 14.93
C GLU A 105 17.47 19.59 16.34
N PHE A 106 16.56 18.62 16.46
CA PHE A 106 15.81 18.39 17.70
C PHE A 106 16.09 17.04 18.36
N ASN A 107 16.77 16.11 17.70
CA ASN A 107 16.97 14.75 18.22
C ASN A 107 18.39 14.21 18.01
N GLY A 108 19.38 15.09 17.86
CA GLY A 108 20.79 14.70 17.73
C GLY A 108 21.09 13.78 16.55
N GLY A 109 20.30 13.87 15.47
CA GLY A 109 20.39 13.02 14.29
C GLY A 109 19.67 11.66 14.42
N GLN A 110 19.14 11.32 15.60
CA GLN A 110 18.44 10.07 15.83
C GLN A 110 16.97 10.15 15.35
N PRO A 111 16.34 9.02 14.98
CA PRO A 111 14.92 8.99 14.66
C PRO A 111 14.04 9.36 15.86
N PHE A 112 12.92 10.05 15.61
CA PHE A 112 11.95 10.35 16.66
C PHE A 112 11.27 9.07 17.17
N PRO A 113 10.94 9.00 18.48
CA PRO A 113 10.16 7.90 19.01
C PRO A 113 8.77 7.84 18.34
N PRO A 114 8.15 6.65 18.27
CA PRO A 114 6.81 6.50 17.70
C PRO A 114 5.78 7.30 18.52
N MET A 115 4.73 7.75 17.84
CA MET A 115 3.63 8.45 18.50
C MET A 115 2.86 7.49 19.42
N PRO A 116 2.45 7.92 20.62
CA PRO A 116 1.57 7.12 21.47
C PRO A 116 0.25 6.81 20.75
N PRO A 117 -0.31 5.59 20.90
CA PRO A 117 -1.46 5.13 20.11
C PRO A 117 -2.72 5.99 20.31
N ASP A 118 -2.91 6.55 21.50
CA ASP A 118 -4.10 7.35 21.85
C ASP A 118 -3.92 8.85 21.58
N GLN A 119 -2.75 9.28 21.12
CA GLN A 119 -2.45 10.69 20.95
C GLN A 119 -2.86 11.17 19.57
N LYS A 120 -3.97 11.90 19.50
CA LYS A 120 -4.38 12.59 18.27
C LYS A 120 -3.54 13.85 18.09
N LEU A 121 -2.96 14.02 16.90
CA LEU A 121 -2.42 15.31 16.46
C LEU A 121 -3.58 16.33 16.47
N THR A 122 -3.68 17.14 17.52
CA THR A 122 -4.66 18.22 17.57
C THR A 122 -4.29 19.24 16.50
N THR A 123 -5.04 19.25 15.40
CA THR A 123 -4.93 20.26 14.34
C THR A 123 -5.47 21.63 14.77
N ARG A 124 -6.07 21.72 15.96
CA ARG A 124 -6.58 22.97 16.51
C ARG A 124 -5.54 23.58 17.47
N PRO A 125 -5.05 24.81 17.23
CA PRO A 125 -4.27 25.50 18.25
C PRO A 125 -5.15 25.66 19.51
N PRO A 126 -4.59 25.50 20.73
CA PRO A 126 -5.35 25.73 21.94
C PRO A 126 -5.93 27.15 21.85
N ARG A 127 -7.25 27.26 21.95
CA ARG A 127 -7.89 28.57 22.08
C ARG A 127 -7.34 29.18 23.36
N ARG A 128 -6.40 30.12 23.23
CA ARG A 128 -6.01 30.97 24.35
C ARG A 128 -7.30 31.64 24.82
N GLY A 129 -7.83 31.15 25.94
CA GLY A 129 -8.96 31.78 26.60
C GLY A 129 -8.56 33.22 26.88
N ARG A 130 -9.34 34.18 26.37
CA ARG A 130 -9.28 35.55 26.86
C ARG A 130 -9.65 35.48 28.35
N ARG A 131 -8.67 35.69 29.22
CA ARG A 131 -8.93 36.21 30.56
C ARG A 131 -9.04 37.72 30.46
#